data_AF-A0A917AL00-F1
#
_entry.id   AF-A0A917AL00-F1
#
_cell.length_a   1.000
_cell.length_b   1.000
_cell.length_c   1.000
_cell.angle_alpha   90.00
_cell.angle_beta   90.00
_cell.angle_gamma   90.00
#
_symmetry.space_group_name_H-M   'P 1'
#
loop_
_entity.id
_entity.type
_entity.pdbx_description
1 polymer ?
#
loop_
_entity_poly.entity_id
_entity_poly.type
_entity_poly.pdbx_seq_one_letter_code
_entity_poly.pdbx_strand_id
1 'polypeptide(L)'
;MLVISLSTIPPRFNHLEATLHSLLEQTTDVEEIRLNIPNSYRRFPDYDGSLPAVPKGVRIVRPEEDWGPATKVLAATNDLKGVDCNIAFCDDDRIMPPHWAQSLIEGKQQRPNDVISFIGEDLSTITGEPVAPSRMPRAKPAGKDFAYRWARLKQQIKARQLRSVRGKPLRPWYKKPGYVDTLYGTYGALVRPEYFDDQVYDIPPVLWSVDDFWLSGSLERKGIGIWTLAGPCTPDYTPAHEMDALEKEAFDGAGRHDANRACVKYMQETYGIWPASKKAA
;
A
#
# COMPACT_ATOMS: atom_id res chain seq x y z
N MET A 1 12.11 3.01 16.56
CA MET A 1 10.94 2.12 16.74
C MET A 1 10.33 1.78 15.38
N LEU A 2 9.90 0.54 15.17
CA LEU A 2 9.16 0.10 13.99
C LEU A 2 7.81 -0.48 14.41
N VAL A 3 6.73 0.04 13.84
CA VAL A 3 5.36 -0.47 13.98
C VAL A 3 4.90 -1.01 12.63
N ILE A 4 4.32 -2.20 12.61
CA ILE A 4 3.59 -2.70 11.45
C ILE A 4 2.11 -2.37 11.62
N SER A 5 1.46 -1.81 10.62
CA SER A 5 0.06 -1.40 10.68
C SER A 5 -0.75 -1.89 9.49
N LEU A 6 -1.88 -2.50 9.76
CA LEU A 6 -2.84 -2.96 8.75
C LEU A 6 -4.26 -2.69 9.22
N SER A 7 -5.23 -2.72 8.31
CA SER A 7 -6.65 -2.66 8.63
C SER A 7 -7.38 -3.79 7.93
N THR A 8 -8.49 -4.23 8.51
CA THR A 8 -9.30 -5.30 7.94
C THR A 8 -10.79 -4.93 7.97
N ILE A 9 -11.61 -5.76 7.32
CA ILE A 9 -13.07 -5.62 7.25
C ILE A 9 -13.75 -6.89 7.77
N PRO A 10 -15.00 -6.81 8.26
CA PRO A 10 -15.67 -7.95 8.90
C PRO A 10 -15.68 -9.24 8.06
N PRO A 11 -15.93 -9.21 6.72
CA PRO A 11 -15.89 -10.42 5.90
C PRO A 11 -14.53 -11.15 5.85
N ARG A 12 -13.43 -10.47 6.22
CA ARG A 12 -12.07 -11.02 6.17
C ARG A 12 -11.58 -11.56 7.50
N PHE A 13 -12.30 -11.35 8.61
CA PHE A 13 -11.86 -11.70 9.97
C PHE A 13 -11.38 -13.14 10.12
N ASN A 14 -12.02 -14.09 9.46
CA ASN A 14 -11.67 -15.52 9.51
C ASN A 14 -10.54 -15.93 8.54
N HIS A 15 -9.92 -14.98 7.84
CA HIS A 15 -8.91 -15.23 6.80
C HIS A 15 -7.57 -14.53 7.06
N LEU A 16 -7.40 -13.94 8.24
CA LEU A 16 -6.24 -13.12 8.59
C LEU A 16 -5.01 -13.92 9.03
N GLU A 17 -5.19 -15.18 9.43
CA GLU A 17 -4.15 -15.98 10.08
C GLU A 17 -2.83 -15.98 9.28
N ALA A 18 -2.88 -16.32 8.00
CA ALA A 18 -1.68 -16.38 7.16
C ALA A 18 -0.96 -15.03 7.04
N THR A 19 -1.71 -13.93 6.89
CA THR A 19 -1.14 -12.57 6.85
C THR A 19 -0.48 -12.23 8.18
N LEU A 20 -1.19 -12.38 9.30
CA LEU A 20 -0.70 -12.00 10.63
C LEU A 20 0.53 -12.81 11.05
N HIS A 21 0.56 -14.12 10.76
CA HIS A 21 1.74 -14.94 11.02
C HIS A 21 2.95 -14.49 10.18
N SER A 22 2.76 -14.15 8.91
CA SER A 22 3.86 -13.66 8.07
C SER A 22 4.49 -12.34 8.58
N LEU A 23 3.70 -11.51 9.28
CA LEU A 23 4.17 -10.28 9.92
C LEU A 23 4.91 -10.54 11.23
N LEU A 24 4.54 -11.60 11.97
CA LEU A 24 5.25 -12.03 13.18
C LEU A 24 6.61 -12.67 12.86
N GLU A 25 6.76 -13.21 11.66
CA GLU A 25 7.98 -13.90 11.18
C GLU A 25 8.99 -12.96 10.52
N GLN A 26 8.82 -11.63 10.66
CA GLN A 26 9.79 -10.67 10.12
C GLN A 26 11.15 -10.81 10.80
N THR A 27 12.23 -10.69 10.01
CA THR A 27 13.60 -10.91 10.50
C THR A 27 14.21 -9.72 11.22
N THR A 28 13.55 -8.56 11.16
CA THR A 28 13.93 -7.34 11.89
C THR A 28 13.06 -7.20 13.13
N ASP A 29 13.58 -6.51 14.15
CA ASP A 29 12.79 -6.19 15.34
C ASP A 29 11.60 -5.30 14.98
N VAL A 30 10.40 -5.78 15.31
CA VAL A 30 9.12 -5.07 15.20
C VAL A 30 8.61 -4.84 16.61
N GLU A 31 8.43 -3.58 16.99
CA GLU A 31 7.95 -3.21 18.34
C GLU A 31 6.50 -3.66 18.54
N GLU A 32 5.67 -3.45 17.51
CA GLU A 32 4.24 -3.67 17.59
C GLU A 32 3.66 -3.96 16.20
N ILE A 33 2.72 -4.90 16.14
CA ILE A 33 1.87 -5.14 14.96
C ILE A 33 0.44 -4.73 15.33
N ARG A 34 -0.12 -3.75 14.60
CA ARG A 34 -1.45 -3.18 14.83
C ARG A 34 -2.44 -3.61 13.76
N LEU A 35 -3.47 -4.33 14.17
CA LEU A 35 -4.65 -4.58 13.35
C LEU A 35 -5.74 -3.55 13.69
N ASN A 36 -5.94 -2.59 12.81
CA ASN A 36 -6.93 -1.52 13.00
C ASN A 36 -8.32 -2.00 12.55
N ILE A 37 -9.27 -1.97 13.48
CA ILE A 37 -10.67 -2.36 13.29
C ILE A 37 -11.53 -1.22 13.83
N PRO A 38 -12.05 -0.30 12.99
CA PRO A 38 -12.87 0.81 13.48
C PRO A 38 -14.11 0.34 14.24
N ASN A 39 -14.65 1.20 15.09
CA ASN A 39 -15.84 0.86 15.88
C ASN A 39 -17.09 0.63 15.02
N SER A 40 -17.15 1.26 13.85
CA SER A 40 -18.17 1.08 12.83
C SER A 40 -17.53 1.20 11.45
N TYR A 41 -18.08 0.50 10.46
CA TYR A 41 -17.61 0.59 9.08
C TYR A 41 -18.64 1.29 8.21
N ARG A 42 -18.21 2.22 7.35
CA ARG A 42 -19.08 2.87 6.35
C ARG A 42 -19.61 1.86 5.33
N ARG A 43 -18.80 0.85 4.95
CA ARG A 43 -19.19 -0.22 4.02
C ARG A 43 -19.99 -1.35 4.68
N PHE A 44 -19.92 -1.50 5.99
CA PHE A 44 -20.55 -2.59 6.73
C PHE A 44 -21.33 -2.03 7.93
N PRO A 45 -22.45 -1.31 7.69
CA PRO A 45 -23.20 -0.62 8.75
C PRO A 45 -23.84 -1.59 9.75
N ASP A 46 -24.07 -2.84 9.35
CA ASP A 46 -24.64 -3.90 10.21
C ASP A 46 -23.57 -4.65 11.03
N TYR A 47 -22.31 -4.21 10.97
CA TYR A 47 -21.23 -4.77 11.80
C TYR A 47 -21.57 -4.62 13.29
N ASP A 48 -21.52 -5.73 14.03
CA ASP A 48 -21.97 -5.84 15.42
C ASP A 48 -20.89 -5.49 16.46
N GLY A 49 -19.69 -5.09 16.02
CA GLY A 49 -18.55 -4.82 16.91
C GLY A 49 -17.74 -6.06 17.30
N SER A 50 -18.06 -7.25 16.79
CA SER A 50 -17.29 -8.49 17.04
C SER A 50 -15.83 -8.35 16.59
N LEU A 51 -14.90 -9.01 17.28
CA LEU A 51 -13.47 -8.96 16.96
C LEU A 51 -12.96 -10.32 16.50
N PRO A 52 -12.04 -10.38 15.51
CA PRO A 52 -11.36 -11.61 15.17
C PRO A 52 -10.45 -12.06 16.31
N ALA A 53 -10.20 -13.37 16.39
CA ALA A 53 -9.05 -13.87 17.13
C ALA A 53 -7.76 -13.45 16.40
N VAL A 54 -6.77 -12.97 17.15
CA VAL A 54 -5.44 -12.60 16.63
C VAL A 54 -4.35 -13.35 17.40
N PRO A 55 -3.24 -13.72 16.75
CA PRO A 55 -2.13 -14.37 17.44
C PRO A 55 -1.46 -13.43 18.45
N LYS A 56 -0.82 -14.02 19.47
CA LYS A 56 -0.01 -13.26 20.44
C LYS A 56 1.05 -12.45 19.70
N GLY A 57 1.19 -11.17 20.05
CA GLY A 57 2.09 -10.22 19.40
C GLY A 57 1.39 -9.29 18.40
N VAL A 58 0.12 -9.55 18.09
CA VAL A 58 -0.73 -8.62 17.34
C VAL A 58 -1.69 -7.92 18.29
N ARG A 59 -1.76 -6.58 18.20
CA ARG A 59 -2.69 -5.76 18.96
C ARG A 59 -3.82 -5.29 18.06
N ILE A 60 -5.06 -5.46 18.53
CA ILE A 60 -6.22 -4.82 17.91
C ILE A 60 -6.31 -3.37 18.40
N VAL A 61 -6.39 -2.43 17.45
CA VAL A 61 -6.64 -1.01 17.73
C VAL A 61 -8.01 -0.64 17.19
N ARG A 62 -8.78 0.12 17.98
CA ARG A 62 -10.18 0.47 17.73
C ARG A 62 -10.32 1.97 17.43
N PRO A 63 -9.91 2.46 16.24
CA PRO A 63 -10.10 3.87 15.90
C PRO A 63 -11.59 4.23 15.91
N GLU A 64 -11.88 5.46 16.31
CA GLU A 64 -13.25 6.00 16.28
C GLU A 64 -13.73 6.20 14.84
N GLU A 65 -12.84 6.70 13.98
CA GLU A 65 -13.14 7.00 12.57
C GLU A 65 -12.81 5.83 11.63
N ASP A 66 -13.63 5.69 10.59
CA ASP A 66 -13.40 4.79 9.45
C ASP A 66 -12.91 5.59 8.24
N TRP A 67 -11.59 5.66 8.07
CA TRP A 67 -10.96 6.23 6.87
C TRP A 67 -10.91 5.24 5.70
N GLY A 68 -11.70 4.17 5.76
CA GLY A 68 -11.75 3.14 4.73
C GLY A 68 -10.42 2.41 4.63
N PRO A 69 -9.93 2.12 3.40
CA PRO A 69 -8.63 1.47 3.21
C PRO A 69 -7.46 2.27 3.80
N ALA A 70 -7.58 3.60 3.89
CA ALA A 70 -6.54 4.45 4.47
C ALA A 70 -6.37 4.22 5.99
N THR A 71 -7.31 3.56 6.66
CA THR A 71 -7.26 3.25 8.10
C THR A 71 -5.98 2.50 8.50
N LYS A 72 -5.43 1.65 7.62
CA LYS A 72 -4.13 0.98 7.84
C LYS A 72 -2.96 1.95 8.09
N VAL A 73 -3.07 3.19 7.60
CA VAL A 73 -2.06 4.24 7.78
C VAL A 73 -2.54 5.27 8.79
N LEU A 74 -3.72 5.85 8.56
CA LEU A 74 -4.20 7.03 9.27
C LEU A 74 -4.47 6.77 10.75
N ALA A 75 -4.95 5.58 11.11
CA ALA A 75 -5.13 5.23 12.52
C ALA A 75 -3.80 5.22 13.28
N ALA A 76 -2.76 4.62 12.69
CA ALA A 76 -1.45 4.54 13.31
C ALA A 76 -0.74 5.89 13.34
N THR A 77 -0.80 6.69 12.28
CA THR A 77 -0.16 8.02 12.26
C THR A 77 -0.83 9.00 13.21
N ASN A 78 -2.15 8.90 13.39
CA ASN A 78 -2.88 9.72 14.36
C ASN A 78 -2.52 9.34 15.81
N ASP A 79 -2.57 8.05 16.15
CA ASP A 79 -2.27 7.56 17.49
C ASP A 79 -0.80 7.76 17.89
N LEU A 80 0.12 7.70 16.91
CA LEU A 80 1.57 7.87 17.12
C LEU A 80 2.07 9.28 16.79
N LYS A 81 1.17 10.27 16.71
CA LYS A 81 1.55 11.66 16.40
C LYS A 81 2.57 12.18 17.43
N GLY A 82 3.70 12.71 16.95
CA GLY A 82 4.79 13.20 17.80
C GLY A 82 5.74 12.11 18.32
N VAL A 83 5.50 10.84 18.00
CA VAL A 83 6.42 9.74 18.32
C VAL A 83 7.43 9.55 17.20
N ASP A 84 8.73 9.50 17.54
CA ASP A 84 9.80 9.20 16.56
C ASP A 84 9.80 7.70 16.20
N CYS A 85 8.97 7.35 15.23
CA CYS A 85 8.82 5.96 14.77
C CYS A 85 8.61 5.84 13.27
N ASN A 86 8.93 4.65 12.77
CA ASN A 86 8.58 4.22 11.43
C ASN A 86 7.31 3.36 11.50
N ILE A 87 6.39 3.59 10.57
CA ILE A 87 5.18 2.81 10.40
C ILE A 87 5.29 2.12 9.04
N ALA A 88 5.51 0.80 9.04
CA ALA A 88 5.39 -0.02 7.85
C ALA A 88 3.94 -0.51 7.74
N PHE A 89 3.26 -0.24 6.64
CA PHE A 89 1.87 -0.65 6.47
C PHE A 89 1.67 -1.59 5.29
N CYS A 90 0.63 -2.40 5.37
CA CYS A 90 0.25 -3.37 4.34
C CYS A 90 -1.25 -3.67 4.33
N ASP A 91 -1.71 -4.32 3.26
CA ASP A 91 -3.05 -4.88 3.17
C ASP A 91 -3.16 -6.19 3.98
N ASP A 92 -4.39 -6.52 4.41
CA ASP A 92 -4.70 -7.71 5.23
C ASP A 92 -4.74 -9.03 4.43
N ASP A 93 -4.53 -8.96 3.12
CA ASP A 93 -4.72 -10.08 2.19
C ASP A 93 -3.43 -10.68 1.63
N ARG A 94 -2.27 -10.37 2.23
CA ARG A 94 -0.94 -10.74 1.73
C ARG A 94 -0.09 -11.52 2.71
N ILE A 95 0.63 -12.52 2.20
CA ILE A 95 1.73 -13.18 2.91
C ILE A 95 3.01 -12.38 2.63
N MET A 96 3.51 -11.66 3.65
CA MET A 96 4.69 -10.83 3.52
C MET A 96 5.98 -11.68 3.62
N PRO A 97 6.97 -11.46 2.73
CA PRO A 97 8.26 -12.14 2.84
C PRO A 97 8.97 -11.83 4.18
N PRO A 98 9.78 -12.74 4.75
CA PRO A 98 10.44 -12.53 6.04
C PRO A 98 11.32 -11.27 6.14
N HIS A 99 11.92 -10.84 5.03
CA HIS A 99 12.77 -9.65 4.95
C HIS A 99 12.02 -8.38 4.48
N TRP A 100 10.69 -8.39 4.46
CA TRP A 100 9.88 -7.28 3.97
C TRP A 100 10.10 -6.00 4.78
N ALA A 101 9.88 -6.07 6.09
CA ALA A 101 10.07 -4.94 7.00
C ALA A 101 11.53 -4.49 7.08
N GLN A 102 12.47 -5.46 7.07
CA GLN A 102 13.90 -5.18 7.05
C GLN A 102 14.28 -4.34 5.83
N SER A 103 13.82 -4.72 4.63
CA SER A 103 14.11 -4.00 3.39
C SER A 103 13.56 -2.56 3.41
N LEU A 104 12.38 -2.35 4.00
CA LEU A 104 11.80 -1.02 4.16
C LEU A 104 12.65 -0.15 5.10
N ILE A 105 13.12 -0.69 6.23
CA ILE A 105 13.97 0.02 7.19
C ILE A 105 15.35 0.34 6.60
N GLU A 106 15.98 -0.61 5.90
CA GLU A 106 17.26 -0.38 5.23
C GLU A 106 17.13 0.71 4.14
N GLY A 107 16.04 0.67 3.37
CA GLY A 107 15.68 1.75 2.45
C GLY A 107 15.53 3.09 3.18
N LYS A 108 14.90 3.06 4.35
CA LYS A 108 14.61 4.25 5.15
C LYS A 108 15.88 4.91 5.69
N GLN A 109 16.85 4.10 6.12
CA GLN A 109 18.17 4.57 6.55
C GLN A 109 18.91 5.28 5.41
N GLN A 110 18.76 4.80 4.18
CA GLN A 110 19.35 5.45 2.99
C GLN A 110 18.58 6.71 2.55
N ARG A 111 17.28 6.79 2.88
CA ARG A 111 16.37 7.88 2.52
C ARG A 111 15.57 8.37 3.73
N PRO A 112 16.22 9.09 4.67
CA PRO A 112 15.60 9.49 5.93
C PRO A 112 14.44 10.48 5.77
N ASN A 113 14.27 11.11 4.61
CA ASN A 113 13.21 12.10 4.36
C ASN A 113 12.13 11.62 3.38
N ASP A 114 12.26 10.42 2.81
CA ASP A 114 11.30 9.87 1.84
C ASP A 114 10.43 8.78 2.48
N VAL A 115 9.31 8.49 1.83
CA VAL A 115 8.56 7.25 1.97
C VAL A 115 9.30 6.15 1.21
N ILE A 116 9.32 4.95 1.78
CA ILE A 116 9.93 3.77 1.13
C ILE A 116 8.82 2.81 0.72
N SER A 117 8.82 2.40 -0.54
CA SER A 117 7.84 1.44 -1.08
C SER A 117 8.52 0.38 -1.96
N PHE A 118 7.83 -0.72 -2.22
CA PHE A 118 8.26 -1.70 -3.23
C PHE A 118 7.64 -1.45 -4.61
N ILE A 119 6.45 -0.86 -4.64
CA ILE A 119 5.70 -0.60 -5.86
C ILE A 119 5.09 0.80 -5.83
N GLY A 120 4.75 1.29 -7.01
CA GLY A 120 4.09 2.55 -7.27
C GLY A 120 4.09 2.76 -8.77
N GLU A 121 3.50 3.83 -9.24
CA GLU A 121 3.51 4.20 -10.66
C GLU A 121 3.55 5.73 -10.81
N ASP A 122 3.97 6.17 -11.99
CA ASP A 122 3.90 7.59 -12.36
C ASP A 122 2.45 7.93 -12.75
N LEU A 123 1.98 9.10 -12.35
CA LEU A 123 0.60 9.52 -12.64
C LEU A 123 0.30 9.55 -14.13
N SER A 124 1.31 9.86 -14.95
CA SER A 124 1.19 9.82 -16.41
C SER A 124 0.93 8.42 -16.97
N THR A 125 1.41 7.38 -16.30
CA THR A 125 1.16 5.99 -16.68
C THR A 125 -0.28 5.60 -16.34
N ILE A 126 -0.77 6.03 -15.18
CA ILE A 126 -2.10 5.67 -14.66
C ILE A 126 -3.21 6.42 -15.39
N THR A 127 -3.06 7.75 -15.52
CA THR A 127 -4.10 8.62 -16.08
C THR A 127 -4.08 8.64 -17.60
N GLY A 128 -2.94 8.31 -18.23
CA GLY A 128 -2.70 8.50 -19.65
C GLY A 128 -2.45 9.96 -20.05
N GLU A 129 -2.46 10.89 -19.08
CA GLU A 129 -2.25 12.31 -19.31
C GLU A 129 -0.81 12.72 -18.99
N PRO A 130 -0.21 13.68 -19.72
CA PRO A 130 1.13 14.16 -19.38
C PRO A 130 1.12 14.88 -18.02
N VAL A 131 1.76 14.27 -17.02
CA VAL A 131 2.00 14.87 -15.70
C VAL A 131 3.51 15.08 -15.54
N ALA A 132 3.92 16.26 -15.11
CA ALA A 132 5.34 16.56 -14.91
C ALA A 132 5.87 15.78 -13.69
N PRO A 133 7.00 15.05 -13.79
CA PRO A 133 7.54 14.35 -12.64
C PRO A 133 7.98 15.35 -11.57
N SER A 134 7.52 15.19 -10.33
CA SER A 134 7.89 16.08 -9.22
C SER A 134 9.33 15.87 -8.74
N ARG A 135 9.86 14.64 -8.89
CA ARG A 135 11.19 14.24 -8.37
C ARG A 135 11.94 13.32 -9.31
N MET A 136 13.27 13.39 -9.25
CA MET A 136 14.22 12.62 -10.05
C MET A 136 15.32 11.99 -9.17
N PRO A 137 15.91 10.85 -9.54
CA PRO A 137 15.62 10.05 -10.74
C PRO A 137 14.32 9.23 -10.60
N ARG A 138 13.64 8.93 -11.72
CA ARG A 138 12.49 8.02 -11.75
C ARG A 138 12.90 6.56 -11.63
N ALA A 139 12.04 5.77 -10.99
CA ALA A 139 12.20 4.32 -10.91
C ALA A 139 12.13 3.70 -12.31
N LYS A 140 12.95 2.67 -12.57
CA LYS A 140 12.97 2.00 -13.89
C LYS A 140 12.37 0.61 -13.79
N PRO A 141 11.21 0.35 -14.40
CA PRO A 141 10.56 -0.95 -14.34
C PRO A 141 11.51 -2.07 -14.75
N ALA A 142 11.42 -3.21 -14.09
CA ALA A 142 12.15 -4.39 -14.54
C ALA A 142 11.65 -4.80 -15.92
N GLY A 143 12.48 -5.43 -16.74
CA GLY A 143 12.03 -6.11 -17.96
C GLY A 143 11.62 -7.56 -17.66
N LYS A 144 10.92 -8.22 -18.59
CA LYS A 144 10.78 -9.70 -18.57
C LYS A 144 12.04 -10.31 -19.18
N ASP A 145 13.09 -10.43 -18.37
CA ASP A 145 14.38 -10.97 -18.82
C ASP A 145 14.32 -12.46 -19.20
N PHE A 146 15.40 -12.94 -19.80
CA PHE A 146 15.47 -14.31 -20.29
C PHE A 146 15.37 -15.34 -19.16
N ALA A 147 15.96 -15.05 -18.01
CA ALA A 147 15.88 -15.91 -16.82
C ALA A 147 14.44 -16.09 -16.34
N TYR A 148 13.68 -14.99 -16.24
CA TYR A 148 12.25 -15.01 -15.93
C TYR A 148 11.44 -15.82 -16.95
N ARG A 149 11.71 -15.63 -18.25
CA ARG A 149 11.03 -16.38 -19.32
C ARG A 149 11.30 -17.87 -19.23
N TRP A 150 12.53 -18.27 -18.92
CA TRP A 150 12.90 -19.67 -18.67
C TRP A 150 12.24 -20.24 -17.42
N ALA A 151 12.22 -19.48 -16.32
CA ALA A 151 11.52 -19.87 -15.10
C ALA A 151 10.01 -20.06 -15.36
N ARG A 152 9.39 -19.17 -16.14
CA ARG A 152 7.99 -19.30 -16.58
C ARG A 152 7.76 -20.53 -17.45
N LEU A 153 8.67 -20.85 -18.37
CA LEU A 153 8.53 -22.04 -19.21
C LEU A 153 8.62 -23.32 -18.37
N LYS A 154 9.62 -23.43 -17.48
CA LYS A 154 9.75 -24.56 -16.53
C LYS A 154 8.51 -24.68 -15.65
N GLN A 155 7.97 -23.56 -15.18
CA GLN A 155 6.73 -23.53 -14.41
C GLN A 155 5.55 -24.07 -15.23
N GLN A 156 5.37 -23.64 -16.47
CA GLN A 156 4.25 -24.08 -17.31
C GLN A 156 4.31 -25.59 -17.60
N ILE A 157 5.51 -26.14 -17.81
CA ILE A 157 5.72 -27.58 -17.97
C ILE A 157 5.33 -28.32 -16.69
N LYS A 158 5.81 -27.85 -15.53
CA LYS A 158 5.51 -28.44 -14.22
C LYS A 158 4.02 -28.33 -13.85
N ALA A 159 3.36 -27.22 -14.17
CA ALA A 159 1.92 -27.01 -13.97
C ALA A 159 1.07 -27.97 -14.81
N ARG A 160 1.48 -28.24 -16.05
CA ARG A 160 0.84 -29.24 -16.92
C ARG A 160 0.98 -30.66 -16.37
N GLN A 161 2.12 -30.97 -15.75
CA GLN A 161 2.39 -32.29 -15.16
C GLN A 161 1.68 -32.50 -13.81
N LEU A 162 1.66 -31.50 -12.94
CA LEU A 162 1.20 -31.64 -11.56
C LEU A 162 -0.24 -31.15 -11.33
N ARG A 163 -0.91 -30.55 -12.33
CA ARG A 163 -2.24 -29.90 -12.21
C ARG A 163 -2.39 -28.88 -11.06
N SER A 164 -1.33 -28.56 -10.33
CA SER A 164 -1.31 -27.52 -9.30
C SER A 164 0.10 -26.93 -9.17
N VAL A 165 0.34 -25.80 -9.82
CA VAL A 165 1.44 -24.90 -9.45
C VAL A 165 0.86 -23.50 -9.37
N ARG A 166 0.81 -22.94 -8.15
CA ARG A 166 0.45 -21.54 -7.88
C ARG A 166 1.72 -20.68 -7.82
N GLY A 167 1.58 -19.38 -8.10
CA GLY A 167 2.63 -18.36 -7.96
C GLY A 167 3.52 -18.17 -9.19
N LYS A 168 3.50 -16.99 -9.83
CA LYS A 168 4.45 -16.65 -10.92
C LYS A 168 5.88 -16.58 -10.35
N PRO A 169 6.95 -16.88 -11.13
CA PRO A 169 8.32 -16.71 -10.64
C PRO A 169 8.52 -15.29 -10.13
N LEU A 170 9.24 -15.15 -9.02
CA LEU A 170 9.53 -13.86 -8.41
C LEU A 170 10.24 -12.96 -9.41
N ARG A 171 9.78 -11.71 -9.48
CA ARG A 171 10.40 -10.67 -10.29
C ARG A 171 10.28 -9.34 -9.55
N PRO A 172 11.39 -8.60 -9.37
CA PRO A 172 11.30 -7.26 -8.82
C PRO A 172 10.44 -6.39 -9.75
N TRP A 173 9.63 -5.51 -9.17
CA TRP A 173 8.84 -4.57 -9.97
C TRP A 173 9.76 -3.57 -10.70
N TYR A 174 10.80 -3.11 -10.01
CA TYR A 174 11.80 -2.18 -10.50
C TYR A 174 13.19 -2.80 -10.63
N LYS A 175 13.86 -2.54 -11.76
CA LYS A 175 15.27 -2.89 -11.96
C LYS A 175 16.21 -1.84 -11.37
N LYS A 176 15.78 -0.57 -11.34
CA LYS A 176 16.52 0.50 -10.67
C LYS A 176 15.57 1.24 -9.72
N PRO A 177 15.99 1.49 -8.47
CA PRO A 177 15.19 2.24 -7.52
C PRO A 177 15.07 3.70 -8.00
N GLY A 178 14.01 4.37 -7.58
CA GLY A 178 13.74 5.74 -8.01
C GLY A 178 12.44 6.29 -7.44
N TYR A 179 12.16 7.55 -7.74
CA TYR A 179 10.88 8.15 -7.38
C TYR A 179 9.75 7.64 -8.26
N VAL A 180 8.57 7.56 -7.65
CA VAL A 180 7.25 7.35 -8.25
C VAL A 180 6.30 8.40 -7.70
N ASP A 181 5.12 8.57 -8.31
CA ASP A 181 4.14 9.56 -7.84
C ASP A 181 3.10 8.93 -6.90
N THR A 182 2.85 7.62 -7.05
CA THR A 182 1.82 6.90 -6.29
C THR A 182 2.39 5.88 -5.32
N LEU A 183 1.72 5.76 -4.18
CA LEU A 183 1.99 4.84 -3.08
C LEU A 183 0.91 3.78 -3.11
N TYR A 184 1.28 2.50 -3.12
CA TYR A 184 0.30 1.41 -3.06
C TYR A 184 0.45 0.61 -1.76
N GLY A 185 -0.68 0.32 -1.10
CA GLY A 185 -0.70 -0.53 0.09
C GLY A 185 -0.38 -2.01 -0.16
N THR A 186 -0.54 -2.48 -1.40
CA THR A 186 -0.54 -3.90 -1.74
C THR A 186 0.78 -4.63 -1.52
N TYR A 187 1.93 -3.98 -1.70
CA TYR A 187 3.24 -4.56 -1.33
C TYR A 187 3.80 -3.90 -0.07
N GLY A 188 3.02 -3.00 0.51
CA GLY A 188 3.35 -2.20 1.65
C GLY A 188 4.40 -1.12 1.39
N ALA A 189 4.46 -0.22 2.35
CA ALA A 189 5.38 0.91 2.36
C ALA A 189 5.66 1.36 3.79
N LEU A 190 6.67 2.22 3.95
CA LEU A 190 7.10 2.75 5.24
C LEU A 190 7.02 4.28 5.24
N VAL A 191 6.31 4.80 6.23
CA VAL A 191 6.07 6.22 6.48
C VAL A 191 6.47 6.59 7.92
N ARG A 192 6.41 7.87 8.25
CA ARG A 192 6.52 8.39 9.62
C ARG A 192 5.26 9.21 9.96
N PRO A 193 4.83 9.31 11.22
CA PRO A 193 3.64 10.08 11.59
C PRO A 193 3.63 11.52 11.06
N GLU A 194 4.76 12.22 11.14
CA GLU A 194 4.92 13.62 10.73
C GLU A 194 4.87 13.86 9.21
N TYR A 195 4.75 12.78 8.42
CA TYR A 195 4.64 12.89 6.98
C TYR A 195 3.30 13.41 6.51
N PHE A 196 2.30 13.35 7.37
CA PHE A 196 0.96 13.81 7.08
C PHE A 196 0.61 14.99 7.98
N ASP A 197 -0.03 16.01 7.41
CA ASP A 197 -0.66 17.09 8.16
C ASP A 197 -2.11 16.75 8.47
N ASP A 198 -2.78 17.60 9.25
CA ASP A 198 -4.15 17.33 9.71
C ASP A 198 -5.16 17.21 8.55
N GLN A 199 -4.86 17.79 7.38
CA GLN A 199 -5.73 17.71 6.21
C GLN A 199 -5.82 16.29 5.63
N VAL A 200 -4.87 15.38 5.95
CA VAL A 200 -4.94 13.99 5.48
C VAL A 200 -6.18 13.26 6.00
N TYR A 201 -6.71 13.67 7.16
CA TYR A 201 -7.82 13.01 7.84
C TYR A 201 -9.19 13.42 7.27
N ASP A 202 -9.24 14.54 6.54
CA ASP A 202 -10.45 15.11 5.94
C ASP A 202 -10.65 14.58 4.51
N ILE A 203 -10.87 13.27 4.36
CA ILE A 203 -10.99 12.64 3.04
C ILE A 203 -12.33 13.00 2.38
N PRO A 204 -12.35 13.64 1.19
CA PRO A 204 -13.59 13.89 0.48
C PRO A 204 -14.36 12.59 0.18
N PRO A 205 -15.70 12.56 0.27
CA PRO A 205 -16.47 11.31 0.17
C PRO A 205 -16.17 10.46 -1.08
N VAL A 206 -16.04 11.10 -2.24
CA VAL A 206 -15.73 10.42 -3.53
C VAL A 206 -14.30 9.85 -3.57
N LEU A 207 -13.40 10.34 -2.71
CA LEU A 207 -11.99 9.92 -2.64
C LEU A 207 -11.74 8.88 -1.54
N TRP A 208 -12.74 8.62 -0.68
CA TRP A 208 -12.64 7.73 0.48
C TRP A 208 -12.17 6.31 0.12
N SER A 209 -12.53 5.83 -1.08
CA SER A 209 -12.13 4.50 -1.54
C SER A 209 -10.71 4.46 -2.12
N VAL A 210 -10.12 5.59 -2.54
CA VAL A 210 -8.85 5.68 -3.29
C VAL A 210 -7.70 6.20 -2.44
N ASP A 211 -7.50 5.55 -1.30
CA ASP A 211 -6.44 5.81 -0.33
C ASP A 211 -5.05 5.98 -0.94
N ASP A 212 -4.67 5.11 -1.88
CA ASP A 212 -3.38 5.17 -2.58
C ASP A 212 -3.08 6.58 -3.15
N PHE A 213 -4.08 7.19 -3.82
CA PHE A 213 -3.92 8.51 -4.44
C PHE A 213 -4.07 9.64 -3.44
N TRP A 214 -4.98 9.50 -2.48
CA TRP A 214 -5.20 10.48 -1.43
C TRP A 214 -3.95 10.65 -0.56
N LEU A 215 -3.37 9.54 -0.10
CA LEU A 215 -2.14 9.52 0.68
C LEU A 215 -0.96 10.06 -0.13
N SER A 216 -0.83 9.66 -1.40
CA SER A 216 0.21 10.20 -2.29
C SER A 216 0.13 11.71 -2.50
N GLY A 217 -1.06 12.26 -2.73
CA GLY A 217 -1.23 13.70 -2.88
C GLY A 217 -0.96 14.45 -1.57
N SER A 218 -1.32 13.85 -0.44
CA SER A 218 -1.01 14.39 0.89
C SER A 218 0.50 14.44 1.15
N LEU A 219 1.25 13.41 0.73
CA LEU A 219 2.71 13.39 0.78
C LEU A 219 3.34 14.43 -0.15
N GLU A 220 2.82 14.57 -1.38
CA GLU A 220 3.32 15.55 -2.34
C GLU A 220 3.13 16.99 -1.83
N ARG A 221 1.96 17.31 -1.25
CA ARG A 221 1.71 18.60 -0.58
C ARG A 221 2.76 18.93 0.47
N LYS A 222 3.20 17.92 1.22
CA LYS A 222 4.23 18.02 2.26
C LYS A 222 5.65 18.01 1.70
N GLY A 223 5.81 17.88 0.39
CA GLY A 223 7.11 17.83 -0.26
C GLY A 223 7.84 16.49 -0.08
N ILE A 224 7.16 15.45 0.40
CA ILE A 224 7.77 14.16 0.73
C ILE A 224 7.75 13.24 -0.49
N GLY A 225 8.92 12.73 -0.87
CA GLY A 225 9.06 11.83 -2.01
C GLY A 225 8.64 10.40 -1.68
N ILE A 226 8.15 9.68 -2.68
CA ILE A 226 7.94 8.23 -2.62
C ILE A 226 9.05 7.54 -3.40
N TRP A 227 9.95 6.85 -2.69
CA TRP A 227 11.09 6.16 -3.26
C TRP A 227 10.84 4.66 -3.30
N THR A 228 10.92 4.06 -4.49
CA THR A 228 10.76 2.61 -4.66
C THR A 228 12.09 1.89 -4.59
N LEU A 229 12.10 0.75 -3.90
CA LEU A 229 13.25 -0.15 -3.82
C LEU A 229 13.40 -0.96 -5.11
N ALA A 230 14.64 -1.35 -5.41
CA ALA A 230 14.92 -2.39 -6.39
C ALA A 230 15.18 -3.70 -5.65
N GLY A 231 14.30 -4.68 -5.81
CA GLY A 231 14.45 -5.96 -5.14
C GLY A 231 13.18 -6.80 -5.24
N PRO A 232 13.29 -8.13 -5.12
CA PRO A 232 12.13 -9.01 -5.13
C PRO A 232 11.38 -8.86 -3.80
N CYS A 233 10.33 -8.04 -3.81
CA CYS A 233 9.21 -8.22 -2.91
C CYS A 233 8.04 -8.63 -3.78
N THR A 234 7.46 -9.79 -3.52
CA THR A 234 6.24 -10.24 -4.19
C THR A 234 5.43 -11.00 -3.16
N PRO A 235 4.64 -10.29 -2.35
CA PRO A 235 3.77 -10.93 -1.38
C PRO A 235 2.78 -11.85 -2.09
N ASP A 236 2.61 -13.05 -1.56
CA ASP A 236 1.61 -13.99 -2.06
C ASP A 236 0.21 -13.59 -1.59
N TYR A 237 -0.80 -13.96 -2.37
CA TYR A 237 -2.19 -13.72 -2.02
C TYR A 237 -2.68 -14.74 -0.99
N THR A 238 -3.48 -14.27 -0.05
CA THR A 238 -4.31 -15.11 0.83
C THR A 238 -5.73 -15.23 0.26
N PRO A 239 -6.57 -16.17 0.75
CA PRO A 239 -7.98 -16.23 0.40
C PRO A 239 -8.75 -14.93 0.67
N ALA A 240 -8.31 -14.10 1.64
CA ALA A 240 -8.94 -12.81 1.95
C ALA A 240 -8.96 -11.85 0.76
N HIS A 241 -8.05 -12.02 -0.22
CA HIS A 241 -7.96 -11.15 -1.40
C HIS A 241 -9.22 -11.17 -2.26
N GLU A 242 -9.91 -12.31 -2.33
CA GLU A 242 -11.11 -12.45 -3.14
C GLU A 242 -12.37 -11.92 -2.42
N MET A 243 -12.29 -11.66 -1.10
CA MET A 243 -13.41 -11.28 -0.24
C MET A 243 -13.62 -9.76 -0.24
N ASP A 244 -14.78 -9.32 -0.73
CA ASP A 244 -15.25 -7.92 -0.73
C ASP A 244 -14.19 -6.91 -1.18
N ALA A 245 -13.47 -7.27 -2.24
CA ALA A 245 -12.37 -6.49 -2.80
C ALA A 245 -12.89 -5.16 -3.36
N LEU A 246 -12.44 -4.05 -2.76
CA LEU A 246 -12.85 -2.70 -3.13
C LEU A 246 -12.56 -2.36 -4.61
N GLU A 247 -11.56 -3.00 -5.22
CA GLU A 247 -11.26 -2.87 -6.66
C GLU A 247 -12.46 -3.18 -7.55
N LYS A 248 -13.37 -4.05 -7.10
CA LYS A 248 -14.53 -4.54 -7.86
C LYS A 248 -15.82 -3.75 -7.59
N GLU A 249 -15.81 -2.79 -6.67
CA GLU A 249 -16.99 -2.02 -6.28
C GLU A 249 -16.94 -0.59 -6.84
N ALA A 250 -18.08 -0.10 -7.33
CA ALA A 250 -18.25 1.34 -7.57
C ALA A 250 -18.68 1.99 -6.25
N PHE A 251 -18.00 3.05 -5.84
CA PHE A 251 -18.29 3.77 -4.60
C PHE A 251 -18.79 5.18 -4.92
N ASP A 252 -19.91 5.60 -4.32
CA ASP A 252 -20.59 6.87 -4.61
C ASP A 252 -20.82 7.12 -6.13
N GLY A 253 -21.07 6.05 -6.90
CA GLY A 253 -21.37 6.11 -8.34
C GLY A 253 -20.15 6.15 -9.27
N ALA A 254 -18.92 6.14 -8.74
CA ALA A 254 -17.68 6.12 -9.53
C ALA A 254 -16.96 4.76 -9.42
N GLY A 255 -16.50 4.22 -10.56
CA GLY A 255 -15.58 3.08 -10.57
C GLY A 255 -14.16 3.48 -10.16
N ARG A 256 -13.30 2.52 -9.78
CA ARG A 256 -11.92 2.76 -9.30
C ARG A 256 -11.12 3.70 -10.21
N HIS A 257 -11.16 3.50 -11.52
CA HIS A 257 -10.42 4.33 -12.47
C HIS A 257 -10.93 5.78 -12.50
N ASP A 258 -12.24 5.99 -12.40
CA ASP A 258 -12.84 7.33 -12.36
C ASP A 258 -12.52 8.03 -11.03
N ALA A 259 -12.62 7.31 -9.91
CA ALA A 259 -12.25 7.83 -8.60
C ALA A 259 -10.75 8.19 -8.51
N ASN A 260 -9.86 7.39 -9.09
CA ASN A 260 -8.43 7.71 -9.17
C ASN A 260 -8.20 9.02 -9.95
N ARG A 261 -8.83 9.17 -11.13
CA ARG A 261 -8.73 10.41 -11.92
C ARG A 261 -9.32 11.61 -11.18
N ALA A 262 -10.46 11.42 -10.51
CA ALA A 262 -11.09 12.45 -9.69
C ALA A 262 -10.15 12.90 -8.55
N CYS A 263 -9.43 11.97 -7.92
CA CYS A 263 -8.44 12.28 -6.90
C CYS A 263 -7.30 13.15 -7.45
N VAL A 264 -6.71 12.74 -8.59
CA VAL A 264 -5.64 13.51 -9.24
C VAL A 264 -6.10 14.92 -9.58
N LYS A 265 -7.28 15.05 -10.19
CA LYS A 265 -7.87 16.35 -10.53
C LYS A 265 -8.13 17.20 -9.29
N TYR A 266 -8.70 16.62 -8.23
CA TYR A 266 -8.93 17.29 -6.96
C TYR A 266 -7.62 17.83 -6.37
N MET A 267 -6.55 17.02 -6.38
CA MET A 267 -5.23 17.41 -5.89
C MET A 267 -4.62 18.57 -6.71
N GLN A 268 -4.80 18.55 -8.02
CA GLN A 268 -4.38 19.63 -8.92
C GLN A 268 -5.15 20.93 -8.67
N GLU A 269 -6.48 20.86 -8.63
CA GLU A 269 -7.35 22.04 -8.50
C GLU A 269 -7.30 22.66 -7.10
N THR A 270 -7.22 21.84 -6.06
CA THR A 270 -7.28 22.31 -4.66
C THR A 270 -5.91 22.72 -4.14
N TYR A 271 -4.85 22.00 -4.53
CA TYR A 271 -3.53 22.17 -3.93
C TYR A 271 -2.44 22.56 -4.93
N GLY A 272 -2.73 22.61 -6.23
CA GLY A 272 -1.75 23.01 -7.24
C GLY A 272 -0.58 22.04 -7.42
N ILE A 273 -0.71 20.79 -6.94
CA ILE A 273 0.30 19.74 -7.09
C ILE A 273 0.08 18.95 -8.37
N TRP A 274 1.10 18.20 -8.81
CA TRP A 274 1.08 17.39 -10.04
C TRP A 274 0.66 18.17 -11.30
N PRO A 275 1.35 19.28 -11.61
CA PRO A 275 0.99 20.09 -12.77
C PRO A 275 1.09 19.28 -14.07
N ALA A 276 0.18 19.56 -15.00
CA ALA A 276 0.23 19.00 -16.33
C ALA A 276 1.59 19.32 -16.99
N SER A 277 2.22 18.29 -17.58
CA SER A 277 3.42 18.49 -18.38
C SER A 277 3.04 19.12 -19.70
N LYS A 278 3.75 20.18 -20.12
CA LYS A 278 3.62 20.69 -21.49
C LYS A 278 4.09 19.56 -22.43
N LYS A 279 3.25 19.15 -23.38
CA LYS A 279 3.74 18.30 -24.49
C LYS A 279 4.96 18.99 -25.08
N ALA A 280 6.09 18.27 -25.16
CA ALA A 280 7.22 18.75 -25.93
C ALA A 280 6.71 19.07 -27.34
N ALA A 281 6.86 20.33 -27.75
CA ALA A 281 6.50 20.80 -29.08
C ALA A 281 7.37 20.12 -30.15
#